data_AF-A0A8X8C022-F1
#
_entry.id   AF-A0A8X8C022-F1
#
_cell.length_a   1.000
_cell.length_b   1.000
_cell.length_c   1.000
_cell.angle_alpha   90.00
_cell.angle_beta   90.00
_cell.angle_gamma   90.00
#
_symmetry.space_group_name_H-M   'P 1'
#
loop_
_entity.id
_entity.type
_entity.pdbx_description
1 polymer ?
#
loop_
_entity_poly.entity_id
_entity_poly.type
_entity_poly.pdbx_seq_one_letter_code
_entity_poly.pdbx_strand_id
1 'polypeptide(L)'
;MHSLCFKVSVSAGTILQLVHDPDSGITINGKTDDAGKIMFQAFSIRYKDQYKVTVGLENITLHTAKDSSDRSWSWQSVLHSSDKITLALMKKNVLQIILDNQVIKIVLHKSPGKFLWLNVLLDNISSSSSGLLGQFAKGVSYVKKMVSLNNPSRIELQGRDLQVISKLETDYGISSKTKVRCFVVDNNGDGLINGPLSSYIMTDLFEEP
;
A
#
# COMPACT_ATOMS: atom_id res chain seq x y z
N MET A 1 -3.33 2.34 21.73
CA MET A 1 -4.32 1.52 20.98
C MET A 1 -3.59 0.36 20.30
N HIS A 2 -4.28 -0.72 19.90
CA HIS A 2 -3.62 -1.77 19.11
C HIS A 2 -3.75 -1.41 17.63
N SER A 3 -2.83 -1.84 16.77
CA SER A 3 -3.01 -1.67 15.32
C SER A 3 -4.12 -2.58 14.81
N LEU A 4 -4.75 -2.22 13.70
CA LEU A 4 -5.60 -3.12 12.92
C LEU A 4 -4.77 -3.74 11.80
N CYS A 5 -4.98 -5.03 11.57
CA CYS A 5 -4.42 -5.77 10.45
C CYS A 5 -5.57 -6.45 9.72
N PHE A 6 -5.43 -6.65 8.42
CA PHE A 6 -6.30 -7.53 7.67
C PHE A 6 -5.48 -8.26 6.62
N LYS A 7 -5.92 -9.46 6.26
CA LYS A 7 -5.29 -10.26 5.21
C LYS A 7 -6.21 -10.25 4.02
N VAL A 8 -5.64 -10.13 2.84
CA VAL A 8 -6.37 -10.21 1.57
C VAL A 8 -5.77 -11.36 0.77
N SER A 9 -6.65 -12.19 0.22
CA SER A 9 -6.30 -13.28 -0.67
C SER A 9 -6.97 -13.05 -2.02
N VAL A 10 -6.17 -12.97 -3.06
CA VAL A 10 -6.61 -12.77 -4.45
C VAL A 10 -5.96 -13.80 -5.34
N SER A 11 -6.37 -13.88 -6.61
CA SER A 11 -5.70 -14.72 -7.58
C SER A 11 -4.28 -14.25 -7.85
N ALA A 12 -3.43 -15.17 -8.28
CA ALA A 12 -2.06 -14.89 -8.74
C ALA A 12 -2.03 -13.73 -9.75
N GLY A 13 -1.08 -12.80 -9.58
CA GLY A 13 -0.90 -11.68 -10.51
C GLY A 13 -2.03 -10.65 -10.55
N THR A 14 -2.99 -10.69 -9.62
CA THR A 14 -4.08 -9.70 -9.51
C THR A 14 -3.50 -8.29 -9.33
N ILE A 15 -4.10 -7.32 -10.00
CA ILE A 15 -3.75 -5.91 -9.86
C ILE A 15 -4.79 -5.28 -8.94
N LEU A 16 -4.32 -4.62 -7.88
CA LEU A 16 -5.15 -3.95 -6.90
C LEU A 16 -4.94 -2.45 -6.98
N GLN A 17 -6.04 -1.69 -7.00
CA GLN A 17 -6.01 -0.26 -6.71
C GLN A 17 -5.84 -0.06 -5.21
N LEU A 18 -4.66 0.41 -4.81
CA LEU A 18 -4.29 0.56 -3.41
C LEU A 18 -4.66 1.95 -2.90
N VAL A 19 -4.37 2.97 -3.68
CA VAL A 19 -4.69 4.36 -3.38
C VAL A 19 -5.16 5.02 -4.66
N HIS A 20 -6.31 5.67 -4.60
CA HIS A 20 -6.72 6.66 -5.58
C HIS A 20 -7.10 7.92 -4.82
N ASP A 21 -6.37 9.00 -5.05
CA ASP A 21 -6.59 10.30 -4.41
C ASP A 21 -6.76 11.35 -5.51
N PRO A 22 -8.01 11.72 -5.85
CA PRO A 22 -8.28 12.68 -6.92
C PRO A 22 -7.81 14.09 -6.57
N ASP A 23 -7.78 14.47 -5.28
CA ASP A 23 -7.41 15.82 -4.87
C ASP A 23 -5.91 16.06 -5.04
N SER A 24 -5.08 15.07 -4.70
CA SER A 24 -3.62 15.16 -4.94
C SER A 24 -3.22 14.71 -6.34
N GLY A 25 -4.10 14.00 -7.05
CA GLY A 25 -3.84 13.39 -8.35
C GLY A 25 -2.94 12.16 -8.25
N ILE A 26 -2.89 11.49 -7.10
CA ILE A 26 -2.09 10.29 -6.87
C ILE A 26 -2.93 9.04 -7.12
N THR A 27 -2.43 8.13 -7.94
CA THR A 27 -2.98 6.76 -8.05
C THR A 27 -1.85 5.76 -7.89
N ILE A 28 -2.07 4.73 -7.06
CA ILE A 28 -1.13 3.66 -6.79
C ILE A 28 -1.83 2.32 -7.02
N ASN A 29 -1.36 1.57 -8.01
CA ASN A 29 -1.81 0.20 -8.25
C ASN A 29 -0.64 -0.76 -7.96
N GLY A 30 -0.96 -1.95 -7.45
CA GLY A 30 0.02 -2.98 -7.13
C GLY A 30 -0.35 -4.33 -7.71
N LYS A 31 0.59 -5.00 -8.39
CA LYS A 31 0.44 -6.37 -8.89
C LYS A 31 0.94 -7.38 -7.86
N THR A 32 0.08 -8.31 -7.44
CA THR A 32 0.44 -9.36 -6.47
C THR A 32 1.38 -10.40 -7.07
N ASP A 33 1.96 -11.24 -6.21
CA ASP A 33 2.76 -12.39 -6.63
C ASP A 33 1.91 -13.50 -7.26
N ASP A 34 2.62 -14.51 -7.77
CA ASP A 34 2.04 -15.70 -8.39
C ASP A 34 1.38 -16.64 -7.36
N ALA A 35 1.53 -16.37 -6.07
CA ALA A 35 0.86 -17.09 -4.99
C ALA A 35 -0.43 -16.39 -4.52
N GLY A 36 -0.79 -15.24 -5.12
CA GLY A 36 -2.01 -14.50 -4.78
C GLY A 36 -1.97 -13.83 -3.40
N LYS A 37 -0.76 -13.64 -2.84
CA LYS A 37 -0.55 -12.96 -1.56
C LYS A 37 -0.26 -11.48 -1.81
N ILE A 38 -0.49 -10.64 -0.79
CA ILE A 38 0.00 -9.25 -0.78
C ILE A 38 1.53 -9.25 -0.60
N MET A 39 2.25 -9.80 -1.56
CA MET A 39 3.68 -9.67 -1.75
C MET A 39 3.83 -9.15 -3.18
N PHE A 40 3.96 -7.84 -3.32
CA PHE A 40 3.83 -7.22 -4.64
C PHE A 40 5.06 -7.49 -5.51
N GLN A 41 4.83 -7.68 -6.80
CA GLN A 41 5.89 -7.85 -7.81
C GLN A 41 6.18 -6.53 -8.54
N ALA A 42 5.15 -5.69 -8.66
CA ALA A 42 5.26 -4.38 -9.28
C ALA A 42 4.28 -3.38 -8.67
N PHE A 43 4.65 -2.10 -8.70
CA PHE A 43 3.75 -0.97 -8.47
C PHE A 43 3.77 -0.02 -9.66
N SER A 44 2.62 0.60 -9.94
CA SER A 44 2.56 1.87 -10.64
C SER A 44 2.21 2.99 -9.67
N ILE A 45 2.84 4.14 -9.84
CA ILE A 45 2.52 5.37 -9.13
C ILE A 45 2.34 6.45 -10.18
N ARG A 46 1.12 6.94 -10.32
CA ARG A 46 0.78 8.06 -11.19
C ARG A 46 0.59 9.32 -10.37
N TYR A 47 0.99 10.45 -10.95
CA TYR A 47 0.87 11.76 -10.32
C TYR A 47 0.51 12.86 -11.33
N LYS A 48 -0.69 13.44 -11.17
CA LYS A 48 -1.22 14.57 -11.96
C LYS A 48 -1.06 14.41 -13.48
N ASP A 49 -1.16 13.17 -13.97
CA ASP A 49 -0.91 12.73 -15.37
C ASP A 49 0.45 13.08 -15.98
N GLN A 50 1.31 13.76 -15.23
CA GLN A 50 2.61 14.22 -15.68
C GLN A 50 3.72 13.22 -15.38
N TYR A 51 3.55 12.42 -14.33
CA TYR A 51 4.56 11.50 -13.86
C TYR A 51 3.98 10.10 -13.68
N LYS A 52 4.73 9.12 -14.15
CA LYS A 52 4.42 7.70 -14.02
C LYS A 52 5.67 6.97 -13.58
N VAL A 53 5.66 6.46 -12.36
CA VAL A 53 6.73 5.65 -11.79
C VAL A 53 6.29 4.20 -11.83
N THR A 54 7.11 3.33 -12.41
CA THR A 54 6.96 1.88 -12.30
C THR A 54 8.06 1.36 -11.41
N VAL A 55 7.70 0.57 -10.41
CA VAL A 55 8.66 -0.04 -9.47
C VAL A 55 8.51 -1.54 -9.58
N GLY A 56 9.52 -2.21 -10.13
CA GLY A 56 9.60 -3.67 -10.19
C GLY A 56 10.67 -4.22 -9.23
N LEU A 57 10.87 -5.53 -9.26
CA LEU A 57 11.91 -6.19 -8.44
C LEU A 57 13.34 -5.88 -8.87
N GLU A 58 13.55 -5.50 -10.14
CA GLU A 58 14.88 -5.29 -10.72
C GLU A 58 15.12 -3.82 -11.09
N ASN A 59 14.09 -3.16 -11.62
CA ASN A 59 14.19 -1.80 -12.14
C ASN A 59 13.12 -0.86 -11.54
N ILE A 60 13.47 0.41 -11.57
CA ILE A 60 12.58 1.53 -11.28
C ILE A 60 12.62 2.44 -12.49
N THR A 61 11.45 2.76 -13.03
CA THR A 61 11.32 3.54 -14.26
C THR A 61 10.47 4.76 -14.00
N LEU A 62 10.92 5.92 -14.47
CA LEU A 62 10.18 7.16 -14.48
C LEU A 62 9.89 7.57 -15.92
N HIS A 63 8.61 7.69 -16.23
CA HIS A 63 8.11 8.36 -17.41
C HIS A 63 7.57 9.74 -17.03
N THR A 64 7.86 10.75 -17.84
CA THR A 64 7.34 12.11 -17.64
C THR A 64 6.71 12.63 -18.93
N ALA A 65 5.58 13.33 -18.86
CA ALA A 65 4.91 13.86 -20.05
C ALA A 65 5.79 14.82 -20.90
N LYS A 66 6.85 15.40 -20.31
CA LYS A 66 7.81 16.28 -20.99
C LYS A 66 8.92 15.53 -21.73
N ASP A 67 9.16 14.26 -21.39
CA ASP A 67 10.25 13.43 -21.92
C ASP A 67 9.64 12.24 -22.65
N SER A 68 9.88 12.12 -23.95
CA SER A 68 9.38 11.00 -24.74
C SER A 68 10.08 9.67 -24.41
N SER A 69 11.13 9.70 -23.58
CA SER A 69 11.90 8.53 -23.18
C SER A 69 11.81 8.26 -21.68
N ASP A 70 11.79 6.98 -21.35
CA ASP A 70 11.78 6.52 -19.96
C ASP A 70 13.17 6.60 -19.35
N ARG A 71 13.25 7.06 -18.11
CA ARG A 71 14.46 6.98 -17.30
C ARG A 71 14.38 5.75 -16.41
N SER A 72 15.41 4.93 -16.40
CA SER A 72 15.39 3.65 -15.67
C SER A 72 16.65 3.47 -14.84
N TRP A 73 16.48 2.94 -13.63
CA TRP A 73 17.54 2.67 -12.68
C TRP A 73 17.41 1.26 -12.13
N SER A 74 18.53 0.63 -11.77
CA SER A 74 18.51 -0.52 -10.88
C SER A 74 18.29 -0.04 -9.44
N TRP A 75 17.88 -0.95 -8.55
CA TRP A 75 17.76 -0.67 -7.12
C TRP A 75 19.05 -0.18 -6.43
N GLN A 76 20.21 -0.17 -7.09
CA GLN A 76 21.48 0.27 -6.48
C GLN A 76 21.81 1.73 -6.75
N SER A 77 21.18 2.35 -7.76
CA SER A 77 21.60 3.64 -8.31
C SER A 77 20.47 4.66 -8.44
N VAL A 78 19.32 4.41 -7.81
CA VAL A 78 18.15 5.28 -7.93
C VAL A 78 18.41 6.63 -7.27
N LEU A 79 18.56 7.65 -8.12
CA LEU A 79 18.60 9.04 -7.70
C LEU A 79 18.07 9.93 -8.83
N HIS A 80 16.96 10.60 -8.56
CA HIS A 80 16.36 11.59 -9.43
C HIS A 80 15.70 12.67 -8.57
N SER A 81 15.87 13.93 -8.95
CA SER A 81 15.23 15.06 -8.27
C SER A 81 14.86 16.11 -9.30
N SER A 82 13.66 16.65 -9.17
CA SER A 82 13.10 17.76 -9.94
C SER A 82 12.10 18.52 -9.08
N ASP A 83 11.55 19.63 -9.57
CA ASP A 83 10.65 20.50 -8.80
C ASP A 83 9.41 19.78 -8.21
N LYS A 84 8.95 18.71 -8.85
CA LYS A 84 7.68 18.03 -8.52
C LYS A 84 7.83 16.57 -8.10
N ILE A 85 8.96 15.94 -8.39
CA ILE A 85 9.21 14.55 -8.05
C ILE A 85 10.66 14.33 -7.64
N THR A 86 10.83 13.59 -6.54
CA THR A 86 12.11 13.06 -6.10
C THR A 86 12.00 11.55 -5.94
N LEU A 87 12.92 10.82 -6.56
CA LEU A 87 13.12 9.38 -6.38
C LEU A 87 14.50 9.17 -5.78
N ALA A 88 14.57 8.60 -4.58
CA ALA A 88 15.84 8.35 -3.91
C ALA A 88 15.84 6.96 -3.29
N LEU A 89 16.89 6.19 -3.58
CA LEU A 89 17.17 4.98 -2.84
C LEU A 89 17.73 5.34 -1.45
N MET A 90 16.96 5.01 -0.42
CA MET A 90 17.39 5.09 0.96
C MET A 90 18.02 3.76 1.41
N LYS A 91 18.71 3.80 2.56
CA LYS A 91 19.33 2.61 3.16
C LYS A 91 18.34 1.44 3.27
N LYS A 92 18.87 0.21 3.20
CA LYS A 92 18.11 -1.04 3.33
C LYS A 92 17.02 -1.24 2.25
N ASN A 93 17.30 -0.85 1.01
CA ASN A 93 16.44 -1.02 -0.17
C ASN A 93 15.06 -0.38 -0.02
N VAL A 94 15.02 0.84 0.53
CA VAL A 94 13.79 1.61 0.65
C VAL A 94 13.82 2.69 -0.43
N LEU A 95 13.01 2.55 -1.46
CA LEU A 95 12.77 3.62 -2.42
C LEU A 95 11.86 4.66 -1.75
N GLN A 96 12.32 5.89 -1.66
CA GLN A 96 11.50 7.03 -1.26
C GLN A 96 11.10 7.82 -2.52
N ILE A 97 9.79 7.98 -2.68
CA ILE A 97 9.17 8.77 -3.74
C ILE A 97 8.51 9.96 -3.06
N ILE A 98 8.90 11.17 -3.45
CA ILE A 98 8.31 12.41 -2.95
C ILE A 98 7.59 13.09 -4.12
N LEU A 99 6.30 13.36 -3.96
CA LEU A 99 5.44 14.01 -4.96
C LEU A 99 4.84 15.28 -4.32
N ASP A 100 5.37 16.45 -4.64
CA ASP A 100 5.18 17.68 -3.85
C ASP A 100 5.47 17.40 -2.35
N ASN A 101 4.43 17.29 -1.51
CA ASN A 101 4.54 17.03 -0.05
C ASN A 101 4.23 15.59 0.35
N GLN A 102 3.92 14.73 -0.62
CA GLN A 102 3.48 13.35 -0.40
C GLN A 102 4.67 12.41 -0.40
N VAL A 103 4.82 11.61 0.65
CA VAL A 103 5.93 10.66 0.78
C VAL A 103 5.39 9.24 0.67
N ILE A 104 5.82 8.55 -0.38
CA ILE A 104 5.55 7.13 -0.62
C ILE A 104 6.87 6.38 -0.44
N LYS A 105 6.84 5.28 0.31
CA LYS A 105 7.99 4.39 0.48
C LYS A 105 7.66 3.02 -0.05
N ILE A 106 8.57 2.45 -0.84
CA ILE A 106 8.49 1.07 -1.30
C ILE A 106 9.74 0.34 -0.81
N VAL A 107 9.53 -0.78 -0.13
CA VAL A 107 10.62 -1.60 0.42
C VAL A 107 10.78 -2.84 -0.44
N LEU A 108 12.00 -3.09 -0.96
CA LEU A 108 12.35 -4.35 -1.59
C LEU A 108 12.89 -5.33 -0.55
N HIS A 109 12.11 -6.38 -0.28
CA HIS A 109 12.52 -7.51 0.56
C HIS A 109 13.14 -8.62 -0.28
N LYS A 110 14.14 -9.33 0.27
CA LYS A 110 14.82 -10.47 -0.40
C LYS A 110 14.56 -11.83 0.26
N SER A 111 13.74 -11.87 1.31
CA SER A 111 13.45 -13.09 2.08
C SER A 111 12.05 -12.99 2.69
N PRO A 112 11.19 -14.03 2.61
CA PRO A 112 11.48 -15.39 2.11
C PRO A 112 11.62 -15.51 0.59
N GLY A 113 11.32 -14.45 -0.16
CA GLY A 113 11.59 -14.29 -1.59
C GLY A 113 11.75 -12.81 -1.93
N LYS A 114 11.97 -12.48 -3.20
CA LYS A 114 11.96 -11.08 -3.66
C LYS A 114 10.51 -10.60 -3.78
N PHE A 115 10.17 -9.54 -3.06
CA PHE A 115 8.88 -8.86 -3.18
C PHE A 115 8.98 -7.41 -2.74
N LEU A 116 8.02 -6.61 -3.16
CA LEU A 116 7.86 -5.21 -2.79
C LEU A 116 6.77 -5.07 -1.73
N TRP A 117 6.98 -4.10 -0.85
CA TRP A 117 5.98 -3.71 0.13
C TRP A 117 5.74 -2.20 0.07
N LEU A 118 4.47 -1.81 0.01
CA LEU A 118 4.06 -0.42 0.01
C LEU A 118 3.94 0.09 1.45
N ASN A 119 4.59 1.21 1.74
CA ASN A 119 4.43 1.96 2.97
C ASN A 119 4.05 3.40 2.58
N VAL A 120 2.77 3.72 2.71
CA VAL A 120 2.24 5.06 2.46
C VAL A 120 1.85 5.67 3.81
N LEU A 121 2.36 6.86 4.07
CA LEU A 121 1.86 7.69 5.15
C LEU A 121 0.54 8.31 4.69
N LEU A 122 -0.57 7.70 5.10
CA LEU A 122 -1.90 8.11 4.68
C LEU A 122 -2.33 9.47 5.27
N ASP A 123 -1.67 9.97 6.31
CA ASP A 123 -1.99 11.25 6.95
C ASP A 123 -1.88 12.46 6.00
N ASN A 124 -1.10 12.31 4.92
CA ASN A 124 -0.95 13.34 3.90
C ASN A 124 -1.89 13.11 2.70
N ILE A 125 -2.53 11.94 2.60
CA ILE A 125 -3.48 11.61 1.52
C ILE A 125 -4.81 12.31 1.81
N SER A 126 -5.50 12.77 0.76
CA SER A 126 -6.74 13.52 0.96
C SER A 126 -7.85 12.67 1.58
N SER A 127 -8.81 13.37 2.17
CA SER A 127 -9.98 12.75 2.77
C SER A 127 -10.94 12.14 1.72
N SER A 128 -10.81 12.52 0.44
CA SER A 128 -11.59 11.95 -0.66
C SER A 128 -10.99 10.65 -1.21
N SER A 129 -9.82 10.24 -0.70
CA SER A 129 -9.12 9.06 -1.21
C SER A 129 -9.91 7.76 -1.05
N SER A 130 -9.79 6.92 -2.07
CA SER A 130 -10.37 5.59 -2.18
C SER A 130 -9.28 4.56 -2.52
N GLY A 131 -9.69 3.34 -2.87
CA GLY A 131 -8.78 2.21 -3.03
C GLY A 131 -8.62 1.41 -1.72
N LEU A 132 -7.99 0.24 -1.83
CA LEU A 132 -7.91 -0.74 -0.74
C LEU A 132 -7.29 -0.17 0.54
N LEU A 133 -6.31 0.72 0.41
CA LEU A 133 -5.64 1.41 1.50
C LEU A 133 -6.04 2.88 1.62
N GLY A 134 -6.25 3.58 0.49
CA GLY A 134 -6.56 5.02 0.47
C GLY A 134 -7.85 5.37 1.22
N GLN A 135 -8.82 4.46 1.28
CA GLN A 135 -10.03 4.62 2.08
C GLN A 135 -9.79 4.90 3.57
N PHE A 136 -8.60 4.58 4.09
CA PHE A 136 -8.20 4.80 5.47
C PHE A 136 -7.47 6.12 5.71
N ALA A 137 -7.43 7.04 4.73
CA ALA A 137 -6.79 8.36 4.87
C ALA A 137 -7.38 9.21 6.01
N LYS A 138 -8.68 9.06 6.32
CA LYS A 138 -9.30 9.71 7.49
C LYS A 138 -8.99 9.04 8.83
N GLY A 139 -8.16 8.00 8.81
CA GLY A 139 -7.93 7.12 9.95
C GLY A 139 -9.08 6.14 10.18
N VAL A 140 -8.81 5.13 11.01
CA VAL A 140 -9.80 4.13 11.43
C VAL A 140 -9.96 4.20 12.94
N SER A 141 -11.17 4.54 13.37
CA SER A 141 -11.56 4.54 14.78
C SER A 141 -12.44 3.33 15.09
N TYR A 142 -12.12 2.63 16.17
CA TYR A 142 -12.87 1.46 16.61
C TYR A 142 -12.92 1.39 18.14
N VAL A 143 -13.98 0.78 18.67
CA VAL A 143 -14.16 0.52 20.10
C VAL A 143 -13.93 -0.97 20.37
N LYS A 144 -13.16 -1.32 21.40
CA LYS A 144 -12.97 -2.72 21.79
C LYS A 144 -14.21 -3.21 22.53
N LYS A 145 -14.81 -4.31 22.07
CA LYS A 145 -15.84 -5.03 22.83
C LYS A 145 -15.18 -6.20 23.54
N MET A 146 -15.03 -6.08 24.86
CA MET A 146 -14.46 -7.14 25.69
C MET A 146 -15.44 -8.31 25.74
N VAL A 147 -15.01 -9.46 25.22
CA VAL A 147 -15.77 -10.72 25.33
C VAL A 147 -15.32 -11.51 26.57
N SER A 148 -14.09 -11.27 27.02
CA SER A 148 -13.61 -11.62 28.37
C SER A 148 -12.79 -10.46 28.94
N LEU A 149 -12.63 -10.43 30.28
CA LEU A 149 -11.92 -9.37 31.02
C LEU A 149 -10.54 -9.00 30.43
N ASN A 150 -9.87 -9.93 29.75
CA ASN A 150 -8.49 -9.75 29.30
C ASN A 150 -8.28 -9.78 27.78
N ASN A 151 -9.31 -10.07 26.97
CA ASN A 151 -9.12 -10.18 25.52
C ASN A 151 -10.38 -9.81 24.72
N PRO A 152 -10.36 -8.71 23.94
CA PRO A 152 -11.42 -8.44 22.98
C PRO A 152 -11.26 -9.37 21.77
N SER A 153 -12.28 -10.18 21.51
CA SER A 153 -12.45 -10.90 20.23
C SER A 153 -13.37 -10.17 19.26
N ARG A 154 -13.89 -9.00 19.66
CA ARG A 154 -14.72 -8.14 18.83
C ARG A 154 -14.31 -6.69 18.94
N ILE A 155 -14.44 -5.96 17.83
CA ILE A 155 -14.35 -4.50 17.79
C ILE A 155 -15.61 -3.95 17.12
N GLU A 156 -16.04 -2.77 17.56
CA GLU A 156 -17.08 -2.00 16.89
C GLU A 156 -16.43 -0.94 16.01
N LEU A 157 -16.75 -0.95 14.72
CA LEU A 157 -16.25 -0.02 13.72
C LEU A 157 -17.46 0.51 12.93
N GLN A 158 -17.70 1.81 13.00
CA GLN A 158 -18.82 2.48 12.31
C GLN A 158 -20.18 1.79 12.53
N GLY A 159 -20.47 1.38 13.77
CA GLY A 159 -21.71 0.69 14.14
C GLY A 159 -21.78 -0.79 13.73
N ARG A 160 -20.68 -1.37 13.22
CA ARG A 160 -20.57 -2.79 12.88
C ARG A 160 -19.66 -3.53 13.83
N ASP A 161 -20.08 -4.71 14.26
CA ASP A 161 -19.26 -5.59 15.10
C ASP A 161 -18.44 -6.55 14.25
N LEU A 162 -17.12 -6.38 14.29
CA LEU A 162 -16.16 -7.23 13.59
C LEU A 162 -15.51 -8.20 14.56
N GLN A 163 -15.46 -9.48 14.18
CA GLN A 163 -14.65 -10.46 14.90
C GLN A 163 -13.18 -10.23 14.59
N VAL A 164 -12.34 -10.24 15.62
CA VAL A 164 -10.91 -10.05 15.50
C VAL A 164 -10.11 -11.04 16.32
N ILE A 165 -8.86 -11.26 15.91
CA ILE A 165 -7.91 -12.06 16.67
C ILE A 165 -6.66 -11.22 16.97
N SER A 166 -6.29 -11.14 18.25
CA SER A 166 -5.03 -10.50 18.67
C SER A 166 -3.85 -11.40 18.30
N LYS A 167 -3.00 -10.96 17.37
CA LYS A 167 -1.82 -11.70 16.90
C LYS A 167 -0.61 -10.79 16.74
N LEU A 168 0.58 -11.39 16.77
CA LEU A 168 1.82 -10.74 16.36
C LEU A 168 2.01 -10.96 14.87
N GLU A 169 1.93 -9.91 14.07
CA GLU A 169 2.17 -9.93 12.63
C GLU A 169 3.50 -9.28 12.29
N THR A 170 4.05 -9.60 11.12
CA THR A 170 5.29 -8.97 10.62
C THR A 170 4.94 -7.67 9.90
N ASP A 171 5.53 -6.55 10.32
CA ASP A 171 5.45 -5.30 9.58
C ASP A 171 6.54 -5.25 8.49
N TYR A 172 6.12 -5.51 7.26
CA TYR A 172 6.98 -5.43 6.07
C TYR A 172 7.15 -4.01 5.53
N GLY A 173 6.41 -3.02 6.05
CA GLY A 173 6.59 -1.60 5.73
C GLY A 173 7.90 -1.04 6.29
N ILE A 174 8.53 -1.77 7.21
CA ILE A 174 9.83 -1.46 7.78
C ILE A 174 10.84 -2.51 7.32
N SER A 175 11.99 -2.06 6.82
CA SER A 175 13.04 -2.95 6.29
C SER A 175 13.58 -3.97 7.32
N SER A 176 13.45 -3.69 8.62
CA SER A 176 13.83 -4.62 9.71
C SER A 176 12.78 -5.67 10.05
N LYS A 177 11.59 -5.68 9.41
CA LYS A 177 10.54 -6.69 9.59
C LYS A 177 10.13 -6.89 11.06
N THR A 178 9.89 -5.81 11.77
CA THR A 178 9.52 -5.85 13.19
C THR A 178 8.17 -6.52 13.40
N LYS A 179 7.98 -7.16 14.56
CA LYS A 179 6.67 -7.72 14.93
C LYS A 179 5.78 -6.63 15.53
N VAL A 180 4.55 -6.54 15.04
CA VAL A 180 3.50 -5.66 15.56
C VAL A 180 2.37 -6.49 16.13
N ARG A 181 1.90 -6.12 17.33
CA ARG A 181 0.68 -6.72 17.89
C ARG A 181 -0.53 -5.97 17.30
N CYS A 182 -1.39 -6.70 16.60
CA CYS A 182 -2.59 -6.13 16.01
C CYS A 182 -3.82 -7.02 16.20
N PHE A 183 -4.99 -6.40 16.08
CA PHE A 183 -6.24 -7.11 15.88
C PHE A 183 -6.39 -7.40 14.39
N VAL A 184 -6.34 -8.67 14.06
CA VAL A 184 -6.51 -9.16 12.69
C VAL A 184 -7.99 -9.32 12.41
N VAL A 185 -8.49 -8.61 11.39
CA VAL A 185 -9.78 -8.85 10.74
C VAL A 185 -9.55 -9.91 9.67
N ASP A 186 -10.21 -11.05 9.81
CA ASP A 186 -10.14 -12.16 8.84
C ASP A 186 -11.07 -11.89 7.63
N ASN A 187 -11.37 -12.92 6.83
CA ASN A 187 -12.30 -12.84 5.69
C ASN A 187 -12.03 -11.68 4.72
N ASN A 188 -10.78 -11.51 4.29
CA ASN A 188 -10.40 -10.47 3.31
C ASN A 188 -10.68 -9.02 3.75
N GLY A 189 -10.78 -8.77 5.06
CA GLY A 189 -11.10 -7.44 5.59
C GLY A 189 -12.58 -7.08 5.46
N ASP A 190 -13.46 -8.05 5.27
CA ASP A 190 -14.90 -7.82 5.21
C ASP A 190 -15.41 -7.05 6.43
N GLY A 191 -16.26 -6.06 6.18
CA GLY A 191 -16.75 -5.11 7.18
C GLY A 191 -15.73 -4.05 7.66
N LEU A 192 -14.43 -4.24 7.41
CA LEU A 192 -13.39 -3.20 7.60
C LEU A 192 -13.20 -2.36 6.33
N ILE A 193 -13.14 -3.00 5.17
CA ILE A 193 -13.02 -2.32 3.86
C ILE A 193 -14.40 -1.93 3.33
N ASN A 194 -14.45 -0.88 2.51
CA ASN A 194 -15.66 -0.41 1.86
C ASN A 194 -16.03 -1.34 0.69
N GLY A 195 -17.18 -2.01 0.76
CA GLY A 195 -17.64 -2.90 -0.30
C GLY A 195 -16.83 -4.20 -0.44
N PRO A 196 -17.09 -5.00 -1.47
CA PRO A 196 -16.38 -6.27 -1.68
C PRO A 196 -14.95 -6.03 -2.17
N LEU A 197 -14.04 -6.95 -1.84
CA LEU A 197 -12.64 -6.92 -2.29
C LEU A 197 -12.50 -6.79 -3.82
N SER A 198 -13.43 -7.38 -4.57
CA SER A 198 -13.42 -7.34 -6.04
C SER A 198 -13.54 -5.93 -6.61
N SER A 199 -14.10 -4.97 -5.85
CA SER A 199 -14.21 -3.57 -6.27
C SER A 199 -12.85 -2.86 -6.36
N TYR A 200 -11.78 -3.47 -5.84
CA TYR A 200 -10.42 -2.93 -5.91
C TYR A 200 -9.56 -3.61 -6.97
N ILE A 201 -10.10 -4.59 -7.71
CA ILE A 201 -9.36 -5.33 -8.74
C ILE A 201 -9.40 -4.54 -10.04
N MET A 202 -8.22 -4.30 -10.61
CA MET A 202 -8.03 -3.63 -11.90
C MET A 202 -7.62 -4.65 -12.98
N THR A 203 -7.87 -4.31 -14.24
CA THR A 203 -7.45 -5.08 -15.41
C THR A 203 -6.03 -4.73 -15.86
N ASP A 204 -5.60 -3.48 -15.70
CA ASP A 204 -4.25 -3.02 -16.05
C ASP A 204 -3.56 -2.28 -14.90
N LEU A 205 -2.22 -2.35 -14.86
CA LEU A 205 -1.43 -1.72 -13.80
C LEU A 205 -1.53 -0.19 -13.87
N PHE A 206 -1.86 0.37 -15.02
CA PHE A 206 -1.98 1.81 -15.26
C PHE A 206 -3.42 2.28 -15.49
N GLU A 207 -4.40 1.39 -15.31
CA GLU A 207 -5.83 1.70 -15.39
C GLU A 207 -6.22 2.79 -14.39
N GLU A 208 -7.12 3.67 -14.84
CA GLU A 208 -7.80 4.66 -14.00
C GLU A 208 -9.16 4.11 -13.54
N PRO A 209 -9.59 4.42 -12.30
CA PRO A 209 -10.93 4.08 -11.84
C PRO A 209 -12.06 4.76 -12.63
#